data_AF-A0A3D0ZVH0-F1
#
_entry.id   AF-A0A3D0ZVH0-F1
#
_cell.length_a   1.000
_cell.length_b   1.000
_cell.length_c   1.000
_cell.angle_alpha   90.00
_cell.angle_beta   90.00
_cell.angle_gamma   90.00
#
_symmetry.space_group_name_H-M   'P 1'
#
loop_
_entity.id
_entity.type
_entity.pdbx_description
1 polymer ?
#
loop_
_entity_poly.entity_id
_entity_poly.type
_entity_poly.pdbx_seq_one_letter_code
_entity_poly.pdbx_strand_id
1 'polypeptide(L)'
;MEPDYCVRNTENVFRKLGPVSLVIGKFVPGLQTLAPPMSGLTGVGFLAFLLLDTLGALLWAATFIGLGMVFHSEAEEILRAAAEFGLLAGILVCAVILGYFAYKFFVRQQFLRSLRMRKLSPLEVNDRLERGHQMHIIDIRHDYDLRALPFILPNAFRVPMEAIEEYAAEIPLDSDVLLCCN
;
A
#
# COMPACT_ATOMS: atom_id res chain seq x y z
N MET A 1 -15.93 7.53 -4.61
CA MET A 1 -15.27 6.94 -5.79
C MET A 1 -15.23 5.45 -5.56
N GLU A 2 -16.15 4.71 -6.21
CA GLU A 2 -16.25 3.25 -6.11
C GLU A 2 -15.05 2.56 -6.76
N PRO A 3 -14.50 1.50 -6.14
CA PRO A 3 -13.29 0.81 -6.59
C PRO A 3 -13.54 -0.29 -7.64
N ASP A 4 -14.52 -0.14 -8.53
CA ASP A 4 -14.95 -1.22 -9.44
C ASP A 4 -14.42 -1.13 -10.89
N TYR A 5 -13.62 -0.11 -11.23
CA TYR A 5 -13.15 0.07 -12.61
C TYR A 5 -11.92 -0.77 -12.99
N CYS A 6 -11.18 -1.32 -12.01
CA CYS A 6 -9.93 -2.06 -12.27
C CYS A 6 -10.10 -3.56 -12.60
N VAL A 7 -11.30 -4.13 -12.45
CA VAL A 7 -11.50 -5.59 -12.55
C VAL A 7 -12.11 -6.02 -13.90
N ARG A 8 -12.74 -5.10 -14.63
CA ARG A 8 -13.61 -5.45 -15.76
C ARG A 8 -12.91 -5.67 -17.11
N ASN A 9 -11.60 -5.42 -17.20
CA ASN A 9 -10.86 -5.59 -18.46
C ASN A 9 -10.20 -6.98 -18.62
N THR A 10 -10.00 -7.73 -17.54
CA THR A 10 -9.28 -9.02 -17.56
C THR A 10 -10.19 -10.21 -17.88
N GLU A 11 -11.48 -10.10 -17.64
CA GLU A 11 -12.48 -11.16 -17.90
C GLU A 11 -12.74 -11.37 -19.41
N ASN A 12 -12.60 -10.30 -20.21
CA ASN A 12 -12.92 -10.31 -21.64
C ASN A 12 -11.94 -11.12 -22.50
N VAL A 13 -10.70 -11.30 -22.06
CA VAL A 13 -9.68 -12.07 -22.82
C VAL A 13 -9.93 -13.57 -22.67
N PHE A 14 -10.25 -14.03 -21.46
CA PHE A 14 -10.64 -15.42 -21.22
C PHE A 14 -11.94 -15.80 -21.92
N ARG A 15 -12.95 -14.92 -21.89
CA ARG A 15 -14.23 -15.17 -22.56
C ARG A 15 -14.08 -15.31 -24.09
N LYS A 16 -13.07 -14.67 -24.69
CA LYS A 16 -12.80 -14.74 -26.13
C LYS A 16 -11.91 -15.93 -26.54
N LEU A 17 -10.96 -16.33 -25.71
CA LEU A 17 -9.98 -17.38 -26.03
C LEU A 17 -10.41 -18.78 -25.59
N GLY A 18 -11.29 -18.90 -24.58
CA GLY A 18 -11.77 -20.18 -24.09
C GLY A 18 -10.63 -21.12 -23.66
N PRO A 19 -10.74 -22.44 -23.86
CA PRO A 19 -9.71 -23.41 -23.47
C PRO A 19 -8.32 -23.17 -24.09
N VAL A 20 -8.24 -22.47 -25.22
CA VAL A 20 -6.97 -22.13 -25.90
C VAL A 20 -6.12 -21.15 -25.09
N SER A 21 -6.72 -20.45 -24.12
CA SER A 21 -5.96 -19.59 -23.19
C SER A 21 -4.94 -20.37 -22.35
N LEU A 22 -5.10 -21.69 -22.19
CA LEU A 22 -4.13 -22.55 -21.48
C LEU A 22 -2.80 -22.67 -22.24
N VAL A 23 -2.86 -22.64 -23.58
CA VAL A 23 -1.68 -22.70 -24.44
C VAL A 23 -1.04 -21.33 -24.56
N ILE A 24 -1.83 -20.31 -24.91
CA ILE A 24 -1.34 -18.93 -25.12
C ILE A 24 -0.87 -18.31 -23.79
N GLY A 25 -1.52 -18.67 -22.68
CA GLY A 25 -1.18 -18.19 -21.33
C GLY A 25 0.28 -18.44 -20.96
N LYS A 26 0.92 -19.48 -21.48
CA LYS A 26 2.35 -19.77 -21.23
C LYS A 26 3.29 -18.68 -21.76
N PHE A 27 2.85 -17.90 -22.76
CA PHE A 27 3.64 -16.85 -23.40
C PHE A 27 3.31 -15.43 -22.90
N VAL A 28 2.22 -15.27 -22.13
CA VAL A 28 1.73 -13.95 -21.70
C VAL A 28 1.73 -13.87 -20.16
N PRO A 29 2.62 -13.05 -19.56
CA PRO A 29 2.63 -12.84 -18.11
C PRO A 29 1.27 -12.36 -17.59
N GLY A 30 0.81 -12.93 -16.48
CA GLY A 30 -0.50 -12.64 -15.89
C GLY A 30 -1.67 -13.43 -16.49
N LEU A 31 -1.59 -13.88 -17.75
CA LEU A 31 -2.59 -14.81 -18.32
C LEU A 31 -2.36 -16.24 -17.79
N GLN A 32 -1.10 -16.64 -17.61
CA GLN A 32 -0.73 -17.94 -17.04
C GLN A 32 -1.32 -18.19 -15.64
N THR A 33 -1.38 -17.17 -14.79
CA THR A 33 -1.87 -17.30 -13.41
C THR A 33 -3.39 -17.42 -13.35
N LEU A 34 -4.09 -16.82 -14.32
CA LEU A 34 -5.55 -16.79 -14.37
C LEU A 34 -6.14 -17.95 -15.19
N ALA A 35 -5.37 -18.57 -16.09
CA ALA A 35 -5.88 -19.60 -16.98
C ALA A 35 -6.34 -20.89 -16.27
N PRO A 36 -5.61 -21.44 -15.27
CA PRO A 36 -6.08 -22.60 -14.53
C PRO A 36 -7.41 -22.38 -13.78
N PRO A 37 -7.60 -21.33 -12.93
CA PRO A 37 -8.87 -21.14 -12.24
C PRO A 37 -10.03 -20.84 -13.22
N MET A 38 -9.79 -20.07 -14.29
CA MET A 38 -10.83 -19.76 -15.28
C MET A 38 -11.25 -21.00 -16.09
N SER A 39 -10.34 -21.94 -16.36
CA SER A 39 -10.69 -23.21 -17.01
C SER A 39 -11.58 -24.10 -16.14
N GLY A 40 -11.38 -24.06 -14.81
CA GLY A 40 -12.25 -24.74 -13.85
C GLY A 40 -13.64 -24.09 -13.76
N LEU A 41 -13.70 -22.75 -13.76
CA LEU A 41 -14.96 -22.00 -13.72
C LEU A 41 -15.79 -22.12 -15.00
N THR A 42 -15.14 -22.31 -16.15
CA THR A 42 -15.80 -22.48 -17.46
C THR A 42 -16.18 -23.93 -17.76
N GLY A 43 -15.91 -24.86 -16.85
CA GLY A 43 -16.31 -26.26 -16.97
C GLY A 43 -15.51 -27.06 -17.99
N VAL A 44 -14.25 -26.69 -18.24
CA VAL A 44 -13.36 -27.47 -19.10
C VAL A 44 -13.14 -28.85 -18.49
N GLY A 45 -13.45 -29.91 -19.24
CA GLY A 45 -13.24 -31.28 -18.77
C GLY A 45 -11.78 -31.55 -18.45
N PHE A 46 -11.52 -32.31 -17.37
CA PHE A 46 -10.16 -32.58 -16.86
C PHE A 46 -9.18 -33.06 -17.94
N LEU A 47 -9.62 -33.96 -18.83
CA LEU A 47 -8.78 -34.46 -19.93
C LEU A 47 -8.45 -33.37 -20.96
N ALA A 48 -9.42 -32.51 -21.30
CA ALA A 48 -9.19 -31.41 -22.22
C ALA A 48 -8.24 -30.37 -21.62
N PHE A 49 -8.39 -30.07 -20.33
CA PHE A 49 -7.46 -29.21 -19.59
C PHE A 49 -6.04 -29.79 -19.63
N LEU A 50 -5.88 -31.06 -19.26
CA LEU A 50 -4.57 -31.70 -19.18
C LEU A 50 -3.86 -31.75 -20.54
N LEU A 51 -4.59 -32.08 -21.61
CA LEU A 51 -4.05 -32.10 -22.97
C LEU A 51 -3.60 -30.70 -23.42
N LEU A 52 -4.43 -29.68 -23.20
CA LEU A 52 -4.12 -28.30 -23.61
C LEU A 52 -2.99 -27.68 -22.79
N ASP A 53 -2.95 -27.90 -21.47
CA ASP A 53 -1.86 -27.40 -20.62
C ASP A 53 -0.53 -28.10 -20.94
N THR A 54 -0.55 -29.42 -21.15
CA THR A 54 0.64 -30.19 -21.53
C THR A 54 1.16 -29.76 -22.90
N LEU A 55 0.26 -29.59 -23.88
CA LEU A 55 0.63 -29.12 -25.22
C LEU A 55 1.20 -27.69 -25.16
N GLY A 56 0.59 -26.80 -24.37
CA GLY A 56 1.13 -25.47 -24.12
C GLY A 56 2.52 -25.50 -23.48
N ALA A 57 2.72 -26.35 -22.48
CA ALA A 57 4.02 -26.52 -21.82
C ALA A 57 5.09 -27.07 -22.78
N LEU A 58 4.74 -28.05 -23.62
CA LEU A 58 5.64 -28.62 -24.62
C LEU A 58 6.02 -27.59 -25.69
N LEU A 59 5.07 -26.83 -26.22
CA LEU A 59 5.34 -25.77 -27.19
C LEU A 59 6.22 -24.67 -26.58
N TRP A 60 5.93 -24.28 -25.35
CA TRP A 60 6.73 -23.31 -24.62
C TRP A 60 8.15 -23.81 -24.42
N ALA A 61 8.33 -25.03 -23.91
CA ALA A 61 9.64 -25.64 -23.71
C ALA A 61 10.41 -25.77 -25.03
N ALA A 62 9.76 -26.28 -26.09
CA ALA A 62 10.38 -26.41 -27.41
C ALA A 62 10.81 -25.05 -27.99
N THR A 63 10.03 -23.99 -27.76
CA THR A 63 10.38 -22.63 -28.19
C THR A 63 11.63 -22.14 -27.49
N PHE A 64 11.67 -22.19 -26.15
CA PHE A 64 12.83 -21.69 -25.40
C PHE A 64 14.07 -22.56 -25.52
N ILE A 65 13.92 -23.89 -25.60
CA ILE A 65 15.02 -24.82 -25.87
C ILE A 65 15.52 -24.61 -27.30
N GLY A 66 14.63 -24.48 -28.29
CA GLY A 66 14.97 -24.20 -29.67
C GLY A 66 15.74 -22.89 -29.83
N LEU A 67 15.25 -21.82 -29.19
CA LEU A 67 15.95 -20.54 -29.11
C LEU A 67 17.33 -20.71 -28.44
N GLY A 68 17.42 -21.42 -27.32
CA GLY A 68 18.68 -21.70 -26.65
C GLY A 68 19.69 -22.46 -27.52
N MET A 69 19.22 -23.40 -28.34
CA MET A 69 20.09 -24.14 -29.27
C MET A 69 20.59 -23.28 -30.43
N VAL A 70 19.72 -22.43 -31.01
CA VAL A 70 20.10 -21.54 -32.12
C VAL A 70 21.04 -20.42 -31.67
N PHE A 71 20.78 -19.86 -30.49
CA PHE A 71 21.53 -18.73 -29.94
C PHE A 71 22.59 -19.16 -28.91
N HIS A 72 22.99 -20.43 -28.88
CA HIS A 72 23.90 -20.93 -27.84
C HIS A 72 25.28 -20.25 -27.91
N SER A 73 25.79 -19.95 -29.11
CA SER A 73 27.10 -19.32 -29.29
C SER A 73 27.10 -17.87 -28.79
N GLU A 74 26.03 -17.13 -29.09
CA GLU A 74 25.80 -15.76 -28.61
C GLU A 74 25.51 -15.75 -27.10
N ALA A 75 24.87 -16.80 -26.59
CA ALA A 75 24.53 -16.92 -25.19
C ALA A 75 25.78 -16.96 -24.29
N GLU A 76 26.92 -17.51 -24.75
CA GLU A 76 28.18 -17.46 -24.00
C GLU A 76 28.74 -16.04 -23.91
N GLU A 77 28.68 -15.26 -24.99
CA GLU A 77 29.10 -13.86 -24.99
C GLU A 77 28.16 -13.00 -24.15
N ILE A 78 26.85 -13.21 -24.26
CA ILE A 78 25.84 -12.56 -23.43
C ILE A 78 26.01 -12.96 -21.96
N LEU A 79 26.37 -14.21 -21.63
CA LEU A 79 26.64 -14.63 -20.25
C LEU A 79 27.86 -13.93 -19.68
N ARG A 80 28.92 -13.75 -20.48
CA ARG A 80 30.13 -13.03 -20.06
C ARG A 80 29.83 -11.55 -19.85
N ALA A 81 29.14 -10.91 -20.80
CA ALA A 81 28.70 -9.53 -20.66
C ALA A 81 27.73 -9.37 -19.46
N ALA A 82 26.79 -10.30 -19.28
CA ALA A 82 25.88 -10.30 -18.14
C ALA A 82 26.60 -10.57 -16.81
N ALA A 83 27.72 -11.31 -16.79
CA ALA A 83 28.53 -11.47 -15.59
C ALA A 83 29.29 -10.17 -15.26
N GLU A 84 29.85 -9.49 -16.26
CA GLU A 84 30.56 -8.23 -16.08
C GLU A 84 29.63 -7.07 -15.66
N PHE A 85 28.48 -6.92 -16.33
CA PHE A 85 27.50 -5.88 -16.04
C PHE A 85 26.49 -6.28 -14.95
N GLY A 86 26.32 -7.57 -14.68
CA GLY A 86 25.31 -8.08 -13.75
C GLY A 86 25.62 -7.75 -12.30
N LEU A 87 26.90 -7.70 -11.91
CA LEU A 87 27.27 -7.24 -10.56
C LEU A 87 26.92 -5.75 -10.38
N LEU A 88 27.26 -4.90 -11.35
CA LEU A 88 26.93 -3.47 -11.30
C LEU A 88 25.42 -3.23 -11.36
N ALA A 89 24.70 -3.92 -12.24
CA ALA A 89 23.25 -3.85 -12.32
C ALA A 89 22.59 -4.35 -11.03
N GLY A 90 23.09 -5.44 -10.44
CA GLY A 90 22.63 -5.96 -9.15
C GLY A 90 22.85 -4.97 -8.02
N ILE A 91 24.04 -4.36 -7.93
CA ILE A 91 24.34 -3.31 -6.96
C ILE A 91 23.40 -2.11 -7.15
N LEU A 92 23.18 -1.68 -8.40
CA LEU A 92 22.28 -0.57 -8.70
C LEU A 92 20.84 -0.87 -8.26
N VAL A 93 20.32 -2.06 -8.58
CA VAL A 93 18.97 -2.49 -8.16
C VAL A 93 18.87 -2.53 -6.63
N CYS A 94 19.86 -3.13 -5.96
CA CYS A 94 19.91 -3.15 -4.50
C CYS A 94 19.96 -1.73 -3.91
N ALA A 95 20.75 -0.83 -4.49
CA ALA A 95 20.84 0.56 -4.06
C ALA A 95 19.52 1.31 -4.25
N VAL A 96 18.81 1.10 -5.35
CA VAL A 96 17.48 1.67 -5.59
C VAL A 96 16.46 1.15 -4.58
N ILE A 97 16.45 -0.16 -4.33
CA ILE A 97 15.55 -0.79 -3.35
C ILE A 97 15.83 -0.23 -1.95
N LEU A 98 17.09 -0.27 -1.50
CA LEU A 98 17.50 0.25 -0.20
C LEU A 98 17.21 1.76 -0.09
N GLY A 99 17.48 2.53 -1.13
CA GLY A 99 17.18 3.97 -1.19
C GLY A 99 15.68 4.24 -1.07
N TYR A 100 14.83 3.46 -1.73
CA TYR A 100 13.38 3.56 -1.60
C TYR A 100 12.90 3.23 -0.18
N PHE A 101 13.40 2.15 0.42
CA PHE A 101 13.05 1.79 1.80
C PHE A 101 13.56 2.82 2.81
N ALA A 102 14.80 3.31 2.63
CA ALA A 102 15.37 4.37 3.45
C ALA A 102 14.55 5.65 3.33
N TYR A 103 14.25 6.11 2.12
CA TYR A 103 13.39 7.26 1.86
C TYR A 103 12.04 7.11 2.58
N LYS A 104 11.35 5.97 2.39
CA LYS A 104 10.07 5.70 3.02
C LYS A 104 10.18 5.67 4.55
N PHE A 105 11.28 5.13 5.09
CA PHE A 105 11.55 5.11 6.51
C PHE A 105 11.80 6.52 7.07
N PHE A 106 12.61 7.35 6.39
CA PHE A 106 12.85 8.73 6.79
C PHE A 106 11.59 9.57 6.77
N VAL A 107 10.78 9.47 5.71
CA VAL A 107 9.48 10.15 5.61
C VAL A 107 8.56 9.71 6.75
N ARG A 108 8.47 8.39 7.01
CA ARG A 108 7.66 7.86 8.12
C ARG A 108 8.15 8.36 9.48
N GLN A 109 9.46 8.40 9.71
CA GLN A 109 10.04 8.87 10.96
C GLN A 109 9.83 10.37 11.14
N GLN A 110 9.93 11.18 10.08
CA GLN A 110 9.62 12.60 10.15
C GLN A 110 8.14 12.84 10.45
N PHE A 111 7.25 12.11 9.80
CA PHE A 111 5.81 12.16 10.08
C PHE A 111 5.47 11.74 11.52
N LEU A 112 6.13 10.70 12.04
CA LEU A 112 5.94 10.29 13.45
C LEU A 112 6.56 11.29 14.43
N ARG A 113 7.65 11.97 14.07
CA ARG A 113 8.25 13.04 14.88
C ARG A 113 7.38 14.30 14.90
N SER A 114 6.71 14.65 13.79
CA SER A 114 5.75 15.76 13.78
C SER A 114 4.49 15.43 14.59
N LEU A 115 4.12 14.14 14.70
CA LEU A 115 3.05 13.69 15.60
C LEU A 115 3.48 13.60 17.08
N ARG A 116 4.73 13.95 17.41
CA ARG A 116 5.18 14.13 18.80
C ARG A 116 4.68 15.45 19.37
N MET A 117 3.38 15.72 19.19
CA MET A 117 2.59 16.59 20.06
C MET A 117 2.89 16.16 21.49
N ARG A 118 3.18 17.10 22.39
CA ARG A 118 3.33 16.80 23.82
C ARG A 118 1.98 16.29 24.34
N LYS A 119 1.73 14.98 24.25
CA LYS A 119 0.66 14.34 24.99
C LYS A 119 1.04 14.44 26.46
N LEU A 120 0.40 15.36 27.17
CA LEU A 120 0.42 15.38 28.62
C LEU A 120 -0.48 14.26 29.12
N SER A 121 -0.01 13.52 30.11
CA SER A 121 -0.86 12.54 30.79
C SER A 121 -1.91 13.25 31.66
N PRO A 122 -3.08 12.64 31.91
CA PRO A 122 -4.10 13.24 32.78
C PRO A 122 -3.58 13.62 34.18
N LEU A 123 -2.64 12.84 34.71
CA LEU A 123 -1.99 13.09 35.99
C LEU A 123 -1.12 14.36 35.98
N GLU A 124 -0.36 14.57 34.90
CA GLU A 124 0.44 15.79 34.73
C GLU A 124 -0.42 17.03 34.52
N VAL A 125 -1.57 16.89 33.84
CA VAL A 125 -2.53 17.99 33.69
C VAL A 125 -3.12 18.37 35.05
N ASN A 126 -3.55 17.38 35.84
CA ASN A 126 -4.12 17.64 37.16
C ASN A 126 -3.12 18.30 38.12
N ASP A 127 -1.88 17.80 38.17
CA ASP A 127 -0.81 18.38 39.00
C ASP A 127 -0.49 19.83 38.60
N ARG A 128 -0.53 20.17 37.31
CA ARG A 128 -0.35 21.55 36.84
C ARG A 128 -1.51 22.47 37.20
N LEU A 129 -2.75 21.98 37.10
CA LEU A 129 -3.93 22.73 37.52
C LEU A 129 -3.92 23.01 39.03
N GLU A 130 -3.55 22.01 39.84
CA GLU A 130 -3.43 22.16 41.30
C GLU A 130 -2.33 23.15 41.72
N ARG A 131 -1.24 23.23 40.95
CA ARG A 131 -0.16 24.22 41.15
C ARG A 131 -0.52 25.63 40.68
N GLY A 132 -1.74 25.84 40.17
CA GLY A 132 -2.23 27.16 39.75
C GLY A 132 -1.67 27.65 38.41
N HIS A 133 -1.16 26.76 37.55
CA HIS A 133 -0.76 27.16 36.20
C HIS A 133 -2.01 27.55 35.39
N GLN A 134 -2.03 28.78 34.87
CA GLN A 134 -3.07 29.22 33.94
C GLN A 134 -2.85 28.52 32.60
N MET A 135 -3.73 27.58 32.26
CA MET A 135 -3.76 26.87 30.99
C MET A 135 -5.11 27.13 30.33
N HIS A 136 -5.11 27.35 29.02
CA HIS A 136 -6.34 27.50 28.26
C HIS A 136 -6.78 26.12 27.79
N ILE A 137 -7.90 25.61 28.33
CA ILE A 137 -8.40 24.29 27.99
C ILE A 137 -9.37 24.44 26.82
N ILE A 138 -9.08 23.79 25.69
CA ILE A 138 -9.95 23.77 24.52
C ILE A 138 -10.48 22.36 24.32
N ASP A 139 -11.79 22.22 24.38
CA ASP A 139 -12.49 20.95 24.15
C ASP A 139 -12.94 20.88 22.70
N ILE A 140 -12.30 20.00 21.92
CA ILE A 140 -12.58 19.78 20.48
C ILE A 140 -13.43 18.54 20.23
N ARG A 141 -14.04 17.96 21.27
CA ARG A 141 -14.93 16.79 21.12
C ARG A 141 -16.19 17.15 20.35
N HIS A 142 -16.60 16.24 19.46
CA HIS A 142 -17.87 16.37 18.75
C HIS A 142 -19.06 16.18 19.71
N ASP A 143 -20.24 16.65 19.28
CA ASP A 143 -21.48 16.53 20.05
C ASP A 143 -21.80 15.09 20.46
N TYR A 144 -21.45 14.10 19.64
CA TYR A 144 -21.71 12.69 19.96
C TYR A 144 -20.84 12.19 21.13
N ASP A 145 -19.58 12.64 21.24
CA ASP A 145 -18.68 12.28 22.34
C ASP A 145 -19.16 12.89 23.66
N LEU A 146 -19.69 14.12 23.62
CA LEU A 146 -20.28 14.78 24.78
C LEU A 146 -21.58 14.12 25.23
N ARG A 147 -22.41 13.61 24.29
CA ARG A 147 -23.60 12.83 24.65
C ARG A 147 -23.23 11.53 25.36
N ALA A 148 -22.12 10.90 24.96
CA ALA A 148 -21.62 9.69 25.61
C ALA A 148 -20.97 9.98 26.96
N LEU A 149 -20.23 11.10 27.10
CA LEU A 149 -19.55 11.50 28.34
C LEU A 149 -19.73 13.02 28.61
N PRO A 150 -20.82 13.42 29.31
CA PRO A 150 -21.24 14.82 29.44
C PRO A 150 -20.49 15.57 30.56
N PHE A 151 -19.18 15.38 30.63
CA PHE A 151 -18.31 16.06 31.59
C PHE A 151 -17.31 16.94 30.84
N ILE A 152 -17.21 18.20 31.23
CA ILE A 152 -16.29 19.19 30.67
C ILE A 152 -15.41 19.70 31.81
N LEU A 153 -14.12 19.92 31.54
CA LEU A 153 -13.21 20.47 32.54
C LEU A 153 -13.61 21.92 32.91
N PRO A 154 -13.43 22.33 34.17
CA PRO A 154 -13.67 23.72 34.58
C PRO A 154 -12.82 24.67 33.71
N ASN A 155 -13.43 25.76 33.23
CA ASN A 155 -12.81 26.75 32.35
C ASN A 155 -12.44 26.25 30.94
N ALA A 156 -12.97 25.11 30.49
CA ALA A 156 -12.77 24.69 29.10
C ALA A 156 -13.66 25.49 28.14
N PHE A 157 -13.02 26.05 27.11
CA PHE A 157 -13.70 26.67 25.98
C PHE A 157 -13.99 25.62 24.92
N ARG A 158 -15.24 25.53 24.49
CA ARG A 158 -15.66 24.54 23.51
C ARG A 158 -15.53 25.10 22.10
N VAL A 159 -14.78 24.42 21.26
CA VAL A 159 -14.68 24.74 19.84
C VAL A 159 -14.91 23.46 19.03
N PRO A 160 -16.10 23.25 18.44
CA PRO A 160 -16.33 22.09 17.59
C PRO A 160 -15.37 22.12 16.39
N MET A 161 -14.90 20.95 15.97
CA MET A 161 -13.85 20.81 14.95
C MET A 161 -14.20 21.54 13.65
N GLU A 162 -15.49 21.60 13.30
CA GLU A 162 -16.02 22.25 12.11
C GLU A 162 -15.95 23.79 12.16
N ALA A 163 -15.89 24.38 13.34
CA ALA A 163 -15.86 25.84 13.54
C ALA A 163 -14.48 26.35 13.96
N ILE A 164 -13.44 25.51 13.99
CA ILE A 164 -12.09 25.90 14.43
C ILE A 164 -11.55 27.11 13.66
N GLU A 165 -11.81 27.19 12.36
CA GLU A 165 -11.35 28.32 11.52
C GLU A 165 -12.00 29.66 11.93
N GLU A 166 -13.23 29.62 12.46
CA GLU A 166 -13.98 30.80 12.90
C GLU A 166 -13.47 31.29 14.26
N TYR A 167 -13.15 30.36 15.17
CA TYR A 167 -12.64 30.68 16.51
C TYR A 167 -11.11 30.85 16.56
N ALA A 168 -10.40 30.65 15.45
CA ALA A 168 -8.93 30.70 15.41
C ALA A 168 -8.34 32.04 15.89
N ALA A 169 -9.07 33.15 15.72
CA ALA A 169 -8.65 34.48 16.16
C ALA A 169 -8.84 34.72 17.67
N GLU A 170 -9.68 33.93 18.34
CA GLU A 170 -9.96 34.04 19.78
C GLU A 170 -9.03 33.17 20.63
N ILE A 171 -8.26 32.27 19.99
CA ILE A 171 -7.33 31.38 20.69
C ILE A 171 -6.07 32.18 21.07
N PRO A 172 -5.77 32.34 22.37
CA PRO A 172 -4.58 33.05 22.81
C PRO A 172 -3.31 32.29 22.39
N LEU A 173 -2.44 32.96 21.62
CA LEU A 173 -1.18 32.39 21.12
C LEU A 173 -0.03 32.43 22.14
N ASP A 174 -0.17 33.23 23.20
CA ASP A 174 0.87 33.51 24.21
C ASP A 174 0.72 32.68 25.51
N SER A 175 -0.17 31.67 25.54
CA SER A 175 -0.40 30.81 26.71
C SER A 175 -0.38 29.32 26.37
N ASP A 176 -0.15 28.48 27.38
CA ASP A 176 -0.19 27.02 27.21
C ASP A 176 -1.63 26.56 26.91
N VAL A 177 -1.87 26.08 25.70
CA VAL A 177 -3.17 25.56 25.24
C VAL A 177 -3.22 24.04 25.40
N LEU A 178 -4.21 23.54 26.15
CA LEU A 178 -4.49 22.12 26.32
C LEU A 178 -5.67 21.72 25.42
N LEU A 179 -5.41 20.88 24.43
CA LEU A 179 -6.46 20.34 23.55
C LEU A 179 -6.96 18.99 24.10
N CYS A 180 -8.24 18.93 24.45
CA CYS A 180 -8.93 17.69 24.81
C CYS A 180 -9.67 17.12 23.60
N CYS A 181 -9.23 15.96 23.13
CA CYS A 181 -9.93 15.13 22.15
C CYS A 181 -10.09 13.70 22.70
N ASN A 182 -10.99 12.93 22.11
CA ASN A 182 -11.14 11.49 22.40
C ASN A 182 -10.02 10.69 21.71
#